data_AF-A0ABD2Q1R7-F1
#
_entry.id   AF-A0ABD2Q1R7-F1
#
_cell.length_a   1.000
_cell.length_b   1.000
_cell.length_c   1.000
_cell.angle_alpha   90.00
_cell.angle_beta   90.00
_cell.angle_gamma   90.00
#
_symmetry.space_group_name_H-M   'P 1'
#
loop_
_entity.id
_entity.type
_entity.pdbx_description
1 polymer ?
#
loop_
_entity_poly.entity_id
_entity_poly.type
_entity_poly.pdbx_seq_one_letter_code
_entity_poly.pdbx_strand_id
1 'polypeptide(L)'
;MVIMRPHLYKNHLGNWVVAGTADEYPPSNSIHPRVYCQEESPKLGSYWMESGVNLTRAKITNSKEARPDQNMIYVYSMHYYMPRINIARLVEGNAANLELCGSYIIPGTQFYTVTAYQNPDVIKVKIKNNPFAKGFRNRQSDLQLLDEQTSISSHISNMHHSHNSPKSDSDVFGQSVNFPVSASQQDLDHSTYSPYFCNQIPTPSARTHSLF
;
A
#
# COMPACT_ATOMS: atom_id res chain seq x y z
N MET A 1 0.03 5.60 -7.79
CA MET A 1 0.21 4.20 -7.38
C MET A 1 -0.46 3.30 -8.41
N VAL A 2 0.08 2.12 -8.72
CA VAL A 2 -0.50 1.19 -9.70
C VAL A 2 -1.03 -0.04 -8.97
N ILE A 3 -2.27 -0.46 -9.24
CA ILE A 3 -2.79 -1.74 -8.73
C ILE A 3 -2.12 -2.88 -9.48
N MET A 4 -1.61 -3.86 -8.74
CA MET A 4 -0.90 -5.01 -9.30
C MET A 4 -1.85 -6.14 -9.72
N ARG A 5 -3.00 -6.29 -9.04
CA ARG A 5 -4.01 -7.31 -9.33
C ARG A 5 -5.42 -6.78 -9.06
N PRO A 6 -6.43 -7.15 -9.87
CA PRO A 6 -7.82 -6.71 -9.71
C PRO A 6 -8.55 -7.50 -8.60
N HIS A 7 -7.97 -7.56 -7.41
CA HIS A 7 -8.50 -8.33 -6.29
C HIS A 7 -8.61 -7.48 -5.03
N LEU A 8 -9.66 -7.73 -4.27
CA LEU A 8 -9.79 -7.32 -2.88
C LEU A 8 -9.10 -8.36 -2.01
N TYR A 9 -8.31 -7.90 -1.04
CA TYR A 9 -7.56 -8.78 -0.14
C TYR A 9 -8.10 -8.72 1.29
N LYS A 10 -7.86 -9.77 2.06
CA LYS A 10 -7.98 -9.76 3.52
C LYS A 10 -6.77 -10.46 4.13
N ASN A 11 -6.41 -10.06 5.35
CA ASN A 11 -5.40 -10.80 6.10
C ASN A 11 -6.09 -11.87 6.95
N HIS A 12 -5.60 -13.10 6.90
CA HIS A 12 -6.06 -14.21 7.72
C HIS A 12 -4.84 -14.91 8.30
N LEU A 13 -4.67 -14.82 9.63
CA LEU A 13 -3.55 -15.43 10.35
C LEU A 13 -2.17 -15.10 9.75
N GLY A 14 -1.95 -13.81 9.45
CA GLY A 14 -0.68 -13.33 8.90
C GLY A 14 -0.58 -13.43 7.37
N ASN A 15 -1.45 -14.20 6.71
CA ASN A 15 -1.44 -14.40 5.27
C ASN A 15 -2.43 -13.49 4.53
N TRP A 16 -2.02 -12.94 3.40
CA TRP A 16 -2.90 -12.19 2.51
C TRP A 16 -3.61 -13.13 1.54
N VAL A 17 -4.94 -13.16 1.59
CA VAL A 17 -5.77 -14.01 0.72
C VAL A 17 -6.75 -13.15 -0.07
N VAL A 18 -7.13 -13.62 -1.26
CA VAL A 18 -8.16 -12.98 -2.08
C VAL A 18 -9.51 -13.13 -1.37
N ALA A 19 -10.19 -12.00 -1.19
CA ALA A 19 -11.52 -11.90 -0.60
C ALA A 19 -12.62 -11.67 -1.65
N GLY A 20 -12.24 -11.19 -2.83
CA GLY A 20 -13.16 -10.92 -3.94
C GLY A 20 -12.45 -10.24 -5.11
N THR A 21 -13.21 -9.87 -6.13
CA THR A 21 -12.75 -9.01 -7.23
C THR A 21 -12.73 -7.56 -6.77
N ALA A 22 -11.72 -6.80 -7.20
CA ALA A 22 -11.73 -5.36 -7.03
C ALA A 22 -12.80 -4.76 -7.96
N ASP A 23 -13.44 -3.66 -7.52
CA ASP A 23 -14.19 -2.80 -8.43
C ASP A 23 -13.27 -2.26 -9.54
N GLU A 24 -13.83 -1.82 -10.66
CA GLU A 24 -13.08 -1.27 -11.78
C GLU A 24 -12.10 -0.17 -11.30
N TYR A 25 -10.81 -0.45 -11.44
CA TYR A 25 -9.74 0.47 -11.05
C TYR A 25 -8.87 0.84 -12.25
N PRO A 26 -8.60 2.14 -12.45
CA PRO A 26 -9.20 3.28 -11.77
C PRO A 26 -10.58 3.59 -12.38
N PRO A 27 -11.62 4.08 -11.64
CA PRO A 27 -12.83 4.56 -12.29
C PRO A 27 -12.48 5.61 -13.34
N SER A 28 -12.97 5.45 -14.56
CA SER A 28 -12.65 6.28 -15.73
C SER A 28 -13.04 7.75 -15.53
N ASN A 29 -13.94 8.04 -14.61
CA ASN A 29 -14.49 9.36 -14.26
C ASN A 29 -14.00 9.91 -12.90
N SER A 30 -13.04 9.27 -12.25
CA SER A 30 -12.62 9.65 -10.90
C SER A 30 -11.81 10.95 -10.88
N ILE A 31 -12.30 11.90 -10.09
CA ILE A 31 -11.70 13.22 -9.84
C ILE A 31 -10.57 13.16 -8.79
N HIS A 32 -10.41 12.02 -8.09
CA HIS A 32 -9.43 11.88 -7.01
C HIS A 32 -7.97 11.97 -7.48
N PRO A 33 -7.07 12.56 -6.69
CA PRO A 33 -5.67 12.67 -7.05
C PRO A 33 -4.95 11.32 -7.02
N ARG A 34 -4.36 10.93 -8.15
CA ARG A 34 -3.69 9.63 -8.33
C ARG A 34 -2.17 9.74 -8.50
N VAL A 35 -1.70 10.97 -8.68
CA VAL A 35 -0.31 11.32 -8.90
C VAL A 35 0.06 12.40 -7.89
N TYR A 36 1.16 12.16 -7.20
CA TYR A 36 1.85 13.21 -6.45
C TYR A 36 2.91 13.82 -7.37
N CYS A 37 2.83 15.12 -7.60
CA CYS A 37 3.91 15.87 -8.22
C CYS A 37 4.85 16.37 -7.13
N GLN A 38 6.16 16.18 -7.33
CA GLN A 38 7.14 16.67 -6.37
C GLN A 38 7.14 18.22 -6.39
N GLU A 39 7.19 18.83 -5.20
CA GLU A 39 6.91 20.26 -4.98
C GLU A 39 7.91 21.25 -5.61
N GLU A 40 9.17 20.85 -5.75
CA GLU A 40 10.22 21.64 -6.37
C GLU A 40 10.19 21.53 -7.90
N SER A 41 9.40 20.61 -8.47
CA SER A 41 9.25 20.48 -9.91
C SER A 41 8.56 21.72 -10.52
N PRO A 42 8.96 22.18 -11.72
CA PRO A 42 10.03 21.62 -12.54
C PRO A 42 11.43 22.08 -12.10
N LYS A 43 12.43 21.20 -12.26
CA LYS A 43 13.87 21.51 -12.13
C LYS A 43 14.66 20.90 -13.28
N LEU A 44 15.86 21.45 -13.50
CA LEU A 44 16.84 20.88 -14.42
C LEU A 44 17.23 19.47 -13.98
N GLY A 45 17.59 18.62 -14.95
CA GLY A 45 18.08 17.27 -14.68
C GLY A 45 19.32 17.24 -13.77
N SER A 46 20.22 18.23 -13.91
CA SER A 46 21.41 18.37 -13.06
C SER A 46 21.07 18.49 -11.57
N TYR A 47 20.06 19.29 -11.24
CA TYR A 47 19.59 19.44 -9.87
C TYR A 47 19.14 18.09 -9.27
N TRP A 48 18.36 17.31 -10.02
CA TRP A 48 17.88 16.00 -9.57
C TRP A 48 19.01 14.97 -9.41
N MET A 49 20.01 15.00 -10.29
CA MET A 49 21.16 14.10 -10.21
C MET A 49 22.06 14.42 -9.01
N GLU A 50 22.13 15.69 -8.60
CA GLU A 50 22.92 16.13 -7.44
C GLU A 50 22.19 15.93 -6.11
N SER A 51 20.94 16.40 -6.02
CA SER A 51 20.20 16.45 -4.74
C SER A 51 19.32 15.22 -4.48
N GLY A 52 19.04 14.41 -5.51
CA GLY A 52 18.04 13.35 -5.45
C GLY A 52 16.61 13.88 -5.36
N VAL A 53 15.64 12.98 -5.17
CA VAL A 53 14.21 13.32 -5.10
C VAL A 53 13.68 13.05 -3.70
N ASN A 54 13.11 14.07 -3.05
CA ASN A 54 12.48 13.95 -1.74
C ASN A 54 10.96 13.72 -1.87
N LEU A 55 10.49 12.56 -1.42
CA LEU A 55 9.07 12.17 -1.43
C LEU A 55 8.43 12.14 -0.03
N THR A 56 9.09 12.66 1.01
CA THR A 56 8.62 12.60 2.41
C THR A 56 7.29 13.32 2.64
N ARG A 57 6.92 14.27 1.77
CA ARG A 57 5.66 15.02 1.83
C ARG A 57 4.49 14.33 1.12
N ALA A 58 4.75 13.28 0.34
CA ALA A 58 3.71 12.49 -0.29
C ALA A 58 2.90 11.75 0.76
N LYS A 59 1.57 11.82 0.66
CA LYS A 59 0.63 11.14 1.57
C LYS A 59 -0.24 10.17 0.79
N ILE A 60 -0.71 9.15 1.48
CA ILE A 60 -1.68 8.19 0.94
C ILE A 60 -3.00 8.39 1.69
N THR A 61 -4.12 8.37 0.99
CA THR A 61 -5.45 8.56 1.57
C THR A 61 -6.46 7.62 0.92
N ASN A 62 -7.50 7.26 1.67
CA ASN A 62 -8.68 6.55 1.18
C ASN A 62 -9.95 7.43 1.21
N SER A 63 -9.82 8.71 1.59
CA SER A 63 -10.92 9.67 1.59
C SER A 63 -11.26 10.09 0.16
N LYS A 64 -12.54 10.00 -0.19
CA LYS A 64 -13.05 10.44 -1.51
C LYS A 64 -13.04 11.97 -1.64
N GLU A 65 -12.95 12.67 -0.52
CA GLU A 65 -12.90 14.13 -0.41
C GLU A 65 -11.49 14.69 -0.65
N ALA A 66 -10.49 13.80 -0.82
CA ALA A 66 -9.10 14.18 -1.07
C ALA A 66 -8.99 15.05 -2.33
N ARG A 67 -8.33 16.21 -2.17
CA ARG A 67 -8.15 17.18 -3.24
C ARG A 67 -6.75 17.10 -3.87
N PRO A 68 -6.59 17.41 -5.17
CA PRO A 68 -5.30 17.31 -5.84
C PRO A 68 -4.16 18.18 -5.32
N ASP A 69 -4.48 19.26 -4.60
CA ASP A 69 -3.52 20.21 -4.03
C ASP A 69 -2.93 19.77 -2.67
N GLN A 70 -3.35 18.63 -2.10
CA GLN A 70 -3.00 18.23 -0.73
C GLN A 70 -1.80 17.28 -0.60
N ASN A 71 -1.02 17.09 -1.66
CA ASN A 71 0.06 16.08 -1.73
C ASN A 71 -0.41 14.64 -1.45
N MET A 72 -1.70 14.37 -1.65
CA MET A 72 -2.31 13.08 -1.35
C MET A 72 -2.47 12.25 -2.62
N ILE A 73 -2.17 10.96 -2.51
CA ILE A 73 -2.46 9.96 -3.51
C ILE A 73 -3.61 9.12 -2.97
N TYR A 74 -4.75 9.17 -3.65
CA TYR A 74 -5.90 8.35 -3.36
C TYR A 74 -5.61 6.89 -3.71
N VAL A 75 -5.90 5.99 -2.76
CA VAL A 75 -5.86 4.54 -2.93
C VAL A 75 -7.08 3.91 -2.29
N TYR A 76 -7.54 2.81 -2.86
CA TYR A 76 -8.48 1.93 -2.18
C TYR A 76 -7.78 1.17 -1.06
N SER A 77 -8.44 1.01 0.09
CA SER A 77 -8.01 0.10 1.15
C SER A 77 -8.06 -1.35 0.67
N MET A 78 -7.27 -2.23 1.28
CA MET A 78 -7.28 -3.68 1.07
C MET A 78 -6.90 -4.13 -0.35
N HIS A 79 -6.06 -3.36 -1.03
CA HIS A 79 -5.58 -3.64 -2.39
C HIS A 79 -4.05 -3.72 -2.41
N TYR A 80 -3.51 -4.45 -3.41
CA TYR A 80 -2.08 -4.62 -3.60
C TYR A 80 -1.54 -3.60 -4.63
N TYR A 81 -0.70 -2.68 -4.16
CA TYR A 81 -0.17 -1.58 -4.95
C TYR A 81 1.34 -1.68 -5.17
N MET A 82 1.76 -1.13 -6.30
CA MET A 82 3.14 -0.85 -6.67
C MET A 82 3.35 0.66 -6.81
N PRO A 83 4.30 1.25 -6.07
CA PRO A 83 4.82 2.58 -6.37
C PRO A 83 5.47 2.63 -7.75
N ARG A 84 5.09 3.63 -8.55
CA ARG A 84 5.68 3.91 -9.85
C ARG A 84 6.12 5.37 -9.88
N ILE A 85 7.39 5.59 -10.21
CA ILE A 85 7.99 6.91 -10.38
C ILE A 85 7.98 7.22 -11.87
N ASN A 86 7.55 8.42 -12.25
CA ASN A 86 7.53 8.85 -13.64
C ASN A 86 8.36 10.11 -13.76
N ILE A 87 9.23 10.15 -14.75
CA ILE A 87 10.05 11.32 -15.07
C ILE A 87 9.45 11.90 -16.35
N ALA A 88 9.01 13.16 -16.27
CA ALA A 88 8.50 13.88 -17.42
C ALA A 88 9.36 15.13 -17.67
N ARG A 89 9.60 15.40 -18.95
CA ARG A 89 10.25 16.62 -19.43
C ARG A 89 9.20 17.63 -19.80
N LEU A 90 9.40 18.87 -19.36
CA LEU A 90 8.62 20.00 -19.85
C LEU A 90 9.16 20.43 -21.22
N VAL A 91 8.32 20.38 -22.25
CA VAL A 91 8.64 20.84 -23.61
C VAL A 91 8.20 22.30 -23.74
N GLU A 92 9.06 23.16 -24.30
CA GLU A 92 8.94 24.62 -24.26
C GLU A 92 7.55 25.16 -24.68
N GLY A 93 7.09 26.19 -23.96
CA GLY A 93 5.94 27.04 -24.31
C GLY A 93 4.66 26.84 -23.49
N ASN A 94 4.48 25.71 -22.79
CA ASN A 94 3.29 25.50 -21.95
C ASN A 94 3.55 24.45 -20.86
N ALA A 95 3.24 24.77 -19.59
CA ALA A 95 3.27 23.81 -18.47
C ALA A 95 2.40 22.56 -18.69
N ALA A 96 1.46 22.61 -19.64
CA ALA A 96 0.66 21.47 -20.07
C ALA A 96 1.40 20.47 -20.97
N ASN A 97 2.55 20.83 -21.57
CA ASN A 97 3.27 19.97 -22.50
C ASN A 97 4.35 19.15 -21.77
N LEU A 98 3.89 18.16 -21.00
CA LEU A 98 4.76 17.18 -20.34
C LEU A 98 4.96 15.95 -21.22
N GLU A 99 6.20 15.68 -21.59
CA GLU A 99 6.61 14.48 -22.30
C GLU A 99 7.11 13.45 -21.30
N LEU A 100 6.51 12.26 -21.27
CA LEU A 100 6.96 11.17 -20.39
C LEU A 100 8.29 10.60 -20.90
N CYS A 101 9.38 10.88 -20.19
CA CYS A 101 10.71 10.34 -20.51
C CYS A 101 10.84 8.88 -20.08
N GLY A 102 10.21 8.50 -18.97
CA GLY A 102 10.32 7.14 -18.44
C GLY A 102 9.47 6.88 -17.20
N SER A 103 9.15 5.61 -17.02
CA SER A 103 8.42 5.08 -15.87
C SER A 103 9.25 4.00 -15.19
N TYR A 104 9.47 4.15 -13.89
CA TYR A 104 10.37 3.32 -13.10
C TYR A 104 9.66 2.75 -11.88
N ILE A 105 10.07 1.54 -11.51
CA ILE A 105 9.60 0.81 -10.35
C ILE A 105 10.83 0.41 -9.53
N ILE A 106 10.72 0.52 -8.20
CA ILE A 106 11.73 0.00 -7.29
C ILE A 106 11.23 -1.37 -6.81
N PRO A 107 11.90 -2.49 -7.17
CA PRO A 107 11.52 -3.81 -6.70
C PRO A 107 11.45 -3.89 -5.18
N GLY A 108 10.48 -4.64 -4.64
CA GLY A 108 10.30 -4.80 -3.20
C GLY A 108 9.55 -3.64 -2.52
N THR A 109 9.09 -2.64 -3.26
CA THR A 109 8.30 -1.52 -2.71
C THR A 109 6.78 -1.73 -2.81
N GLN A 110 6.34 -2.92 -3.22
CA GLN A 110 4.92 -3.24 -3.24
C GLN A 110 4.36 -3.33 -1.82
N PHE A 111 3.08 -2.98 -1.66
CA PHE A 111 2.42 -3.04 -0.36
C PHE A 111 0.92 -3.24 -0.48
N TYR A 112 0.33 -3.78 0.57
CA TYR A 112 -1.12 -3.79 0.76
C TYR A 112 -1.54 -2.52 1.48
N THR A 113 -2.54 -1.82 0.95
CA THR A 113 -3.15 -0.68 1.62
C THR A 113 -4.07 -1.14 2.72
N VAL A 114 -4.03 -0.49 3.88
CA VAL A 114 -4.87 -0.83 5.04
C VAL A 114 -5.20 0.43 5.83
N THR A 115 -6.32 0.41 6.55
CA THR A 115 -6.67 1.46 7.53
C THR A 115 -6.10 1.18 8.91
N ALA A 116 -5.77 -0.08 9.19
CA ALA A 116 -5.07 -0.53 10.39
C ALA A 116 -4.13 -1.69 10.05
N TYR A 117 -2.97 -1.75 10.70
CA TYR A 117 -2.02 -2.84 10.49
C TYR A 117 -2.66 -4.20 10.79
N GLN A 118 -2.46 -5.15 9.88
CA GLN A 118 -3.03 -6.50 9.98
C GLN A 118 -2.03 -7.52 10.51
N ASN A 119 -0.76 -7.39 10.12
CA ASN A 119 0.30 -8.33 10.50
C ASN A 119 1.14 -7.74 11.66
N PRO A 120 1.22 -8.41 12.83
CA PRO A 120 2.01 -7.96 13.97
C PRO A 120 3.49 -7.75 13.68
N ASP A 121 4.10 -8.53 12.79
CA ASP A 121 5.51 -8.38 12.46
C ASP A 121 5.78 -7.10 11.67
N VAL A 122 4.82 -6.67 10.83
CA VAL A 122 4.87 -5.36 10.19
C VAL A 122 4.82 -4.26 11.26
N ILE A 123 3.97 -4.38 12.27
CA ILE A 123 3.90 -3.44 13.39
C ILE A 123 5.26 -3.37 14.11
N LYS A 124 5.87 -4.52 14.41
CA LYS A 124 7.18 -4.60 15.07
C LYS A 124 8.25 -3.87 14.25
N VAL A 125 8.35 -4.16 12.95
CA VAL A 125 9.29 -3.51 12.03
C VAL A 125 9.04 -2.01 11.93
N LYS A 126 7.77 -1.57 11.87
CA LYS A 126 7.42 -0.14 11.79
C LYS A 126 7.78 0.61 13.07
N ILE A 127 7.50 0.04 14.25
CA ILE A 127 7.88 0.64 15.55
C ILE A 127 9.41 0.74 15.67
N LYS A 128 10.14 -0.33 15.30
CA LYS A 128 11.60 -0.37 15.35
C LYS A 128 12.24 0.70 14.47
N ASN A 129 11.80 0.83 13.22
CA ASN A 129 12.51 1.61 12.21
C ASN A 129 11.98 3.02 11.99
N ASN A 130 10.70 3.31 12.28
CA ASN A 130 10.14 4.65 12.11
C ASN A 130 10.54 5.56 13.29
N PRO A 131 11.25 6.69 13.09
CA PRO A 131 11.61 7.62 14.16
C PRO A 131 10.40 8.17 14.94
N PHE A 132 9.26 8.38 14.27
CA PHE A 132 8.04 8.90 14.89
C PHE A 132 7.32 7.88 15.78
N ALA A 133 7.70 6.60 15.73
CA ALA A 133 7.15 5.54 16.55
C ALA A 133 8.02 5.17 17.77
N LYS A 134 9.07 5.95 18.07
CA LYS A 134 10.05 5.65 19.13
C LYS A 134 9.42 5.41 20.51
N GLY A 135 8.33 6.13 20.85
CA GLY A 135 7.64 5.98 22.14
C GLY A 135 7.00 4.60 22.38
N PHE A 136 6.76 3.82 21.32
CA PHE A 136 6.21 2.46 21.44
C PHE A 136 7.27 1.37 21.59
N ARG A 137 8.56 1.69 21.40
CA ARG A 137 9.65 0.69 21.44
C ARG A 137 9.82 0.09 22.83
N ASN A 138 9.68 0.91 23.87
CA ASN A 138 9.82 0.47 25.27
C ASN A 138 8.63 -0.37 25.75
N ARG A 139 7.49 -0.37 25.04
CA ARG A 139 6.32 -1.18 25.38
C ARG A 139 6.34 -2.56 24.70
N GLN A 140 7.26 -2.78 23.74
CA GLN A 140 7.38 -4.06 23.06
C GLN A 140 8.02 -5.14 23.92
N SER A 141 8.90 -4.77 24.86
CA SER A 141 9.40 -5.70 25.87
C SER A 141 8.26 -6.28 26.70
N ASP A 142 7.27 -5.47 27.06
CA ASP A 142 6.14 -5.90 27.89
C ASP A 142 5.14 -6.76 27.09
N LEU A 143 4.97 -6.47 25.79
CA LEU A 143 4.13 -7.27 24.89
C LEU A 143 4.76 -8.63 24.53
N GLN A 144 6.08 -8.72 24.43
CA GLN A 144 6.77 -10.00 24.23
C GLN A 144 6.62 -10.93 25.45
N LEU A 145 6.61 -10.38 26.66
CA LEU A 145 6.39 -11.15 27.90
C LEU A 145 4.97 -11.71 28.01
N LEU A 146 3.98 -11.04 27.41
CA LEU A 146 2.59 -11.54 27.37
C LEU A 146 2.44 -12.71 26.38
N ASP A 147 3.07 -12.64 25.20
CA ASP A 147 3.06 -13.74 24.21
C ASP A 147 3.76 -15.01 24.77
N GLU A 148 4.86 -14.86 25.51
CA GLU A 148 5.54 -15.98 26.19
C GLU A 148 4.69 -16.60 27.31
N GLN A 149 3.95 -15.81 28.09
CA GLN A 149 3.08 -16.36 29.15
C GLN A 149 1.88 -17.14 28.60
N THR A 150 1.29 -16.75 27.47
CA THR A 150 0.25 -17.55 26.79
C THR A 150 0.81 -18.86 26.21
N SER A 151 2.07 -18.85 25.78
CA SER A 151 2.78 -20.04 25.27
C SER A 151 3.08 -21.05 26.38
N ILE A 152 3.37 -20.58 27.59
CA ILE A 152 3.63 -21.42 28.77
C ILE A 152 2.32 -21.95 29.39
N SER A 153 1.27 -21.12 29.44
CA SER A 153 -0.06 -21.52 29.94
C SER A 153 -0.68 -22.66 29.13
N SER A 154 -0.48 -22.67 27.80
CA SER A 154 -0.93 -23.75 26.91
C SER A 154 -0.11 -25.04 27.00
N HIS A 155 1.06 -25.03 27.65
CA HIS A 155 1.80 -26.25 28.00
C HIS A 155 1.36 -26.82 29.36
N ILE A 156 0.93 -25.98 30.31
CA ILE A 156 0.49 -26.43 31.64
C ILE A 156 -0.93 -27.01 31.60
N SER A 157 -1.82 -26.52 30.72
CA SER A 157 -3.20 -27.03 30.58
C SER A 157 -3.32 -28.42 29.94
N ASN A 158 -2.24 -28.98 29.37
CA ASN A 158 -2.22 -30.32 28.78
C ASN A 158 -1.86 -31.45 29.76
N MET A 159 -1.66 -31.16 31.05
CA MET A 159 -1.33 -32.18 32.08
C MET A 159 -2.51 -32.54 33.00
N HIS A 160 -3.65 -31.87 32.90
CA HIS A 160 -4.82 -32.15 33.76
C HIS A 160 -6.12 -32.21 32.97
N HIS A 161 -6.34 -33.29 32.21
CA HIS A 161 -7.70 -33.80 32.02
C HIS A 161 -7.71 -35.26 31.55
N SER A 162 -7.88 -36.19 32.50
CA SER A 162 -8.47 -37.50 32.23
C SER A 162 -9.76 -37.63 33.03
N HIS A 163 -10.84 -37.92 32.31
CA HIS A 163 -12.12 -38.50 32.74
C HIS A 163 -13.02 -37.73 33.71
N ASN A 164 -14.06 -37.09 33.16
CA ASN A 164 -15.44 -37.59 33.23
C ASN A 164 -16.39 -36.80 32.32
N SER A 165 -17.12 -37.49 31.44
CA SER A 165 -18.28 -36.97 30.72
C SER A 165 -19.56 -37.17 31.56
N PRO A 166 -20.66 -36.43 31.30
CA PRO A 166 -21.65 -36.95 30.34
C PRO A 166 -22.38 -35.91 29.44
N LYS A 167 -22.55 -36.33 28.16
CA LYS A 167 -23.69 -36.26 27.21
C LYS A 167 -24.73 -35.12 27.20
N SER A 168 -24.93 -34.53 26.00
CA SER A 168 -26.16 -34.55 25.15
C SER A 168 -25.99 -33.54 23.99
N ASP A 169 -25.79 -33.92 22.72
CA ASP A 169 -26.75 -34.24 21.63
C ASP A 169 -26.85 -33.11 20.55
N SER A 170 -26.67 -33.54 19.26
CA SER A 170 -27.14 -32.98 17.95
C SER A 170 -26.83 -31.51 17.57
N ASP A 171 -26.35 -31.10 16.38
CA ASP A 171 -26.31 -31.63 15.00
C ASP A 171 -25.09 -31.03 14.25
N VAL A 172 -24.21 -31.81 13.62
CA VAL A 172 -24.17 -32.20 12.19
C VAL A 172 -24.41 -31.07 11.16
N PHE A 173 -23.32 -30.50 10.63
CA PHE A 173 -22.93 -30.68 9.22
C PHE A 173 -21.50 -30.15 9.01
N GLY A 174 -20.55 -31.07 8.88
CA GLY A 174 -19.27 -30.78 8.26
C GLY A 174 -19.45 -30.77 6.74
N GLN A 175 -18.65 -29.97 6.05
CA GLN A 175 -17.98 -30.42 4.84
C GLN A 175 -16.78 -29.53 4.56
N SER A 176 -15.62 -30.13 4.79
CA SER A 176 -14.35 -29.79 4.18
C SER A 176 -14.48 -29.87 2.66
N VAL A 177 -14.01 -28.85 1.96
CA VAL A 177 -13.77 -28.91 0.52
C VAL A 177 -12.34 -28.49 0.24
N ASN A 178 -11.51 -29.50 -0.04
CA ASN A 178 -10.22 -29.34 -0.72
C ASN A 178 -10.49 -29.16 -2.21
N PHE A 179 -9.78 -28.22 -2.86
CA PHE A 179 -9.69 -28.17 -4.32
C PHE A 179 -8.25 -27.88 -4.78
N PRO A 180 -7.88 -28.39 -5.97
CA PRO A 180 -6.50 -28.71 -6.31
C PRO A 180 -5.69 -27.51 -6.81
N VAL A 181 -4.39 -27.59 -6.56
CA VAL A 181 -3.34 -26.78 -7.19
C VAL A 181 -3.25 -27.18 -8.66
N SER A 182 -3.46 -26.24 -9.58
CA SER A 182 -2.76 -26.10 -10.86
C SER A 182 -3.33 -24.91 -11.65
N ALA A 183 -2.55 -23.84 -11.80
CA ALA A 183 -2.67 -22.95 -12.94
C ALA A 183 -1.29 -22.35 -13.23
N SER A 184 -0.81 -22.71 -14.41
CA SER A 184 0.45 -22.39 -15.06
C SER A 184 0.80 -20.90 -15.07
N GLN A 185 2.08 -20.60 -14.89
CA GLN A 185 2.71 -19.33 -15.29
C GLN A 185 2.37 -19.02 -16.76
N GLN A 186 1.78 -17.86 -16.98
CA GLN A 186 1.81 -17.18 -18.27
C GLN A 186 2.41 -15.80 -18.04
N ASP A 187 3.47 -15.56 -18.78
CA ASP A 187 4.22 -14.30 -18.84
C ASP A 187 3.29 -13.14 -19.21
N LEU A 188 3.36 -12.05 -18.45
CA LEU A 188 2.64 -10.81 -18.78
C LEU A 188 3.57 -9.87 -19.54
N ASP A 189 3.29 -9.76 -20.84
CA ASP A 189 3.93 -8.91 -21.83
C ASP A 189 3.93 -7.42 -21.44
N HIS A 190 5.02 -6.78 -21.83
CA HIS A 190 5.38 -5.40 -21.52
C HIS A 190 4.73 -4.39 -22.49
N SER A 191 3.41 -4.40 -22.67
CA SER A 191 2.77 -3.46 -23.61
C SER A 191 1.29 -3.19 -23.37
N THR A 192 0.98 -2.31 -22.41
CA THR A 192 -0.25 -1.49 -22.50
C THR A 192 -0.01 -0.14 -21.81
N TYR A 193 0.51 0.83 -22.55
CA TYR A 193 0.62 2.22 -22.13
C TYR A 193 -0.70 2.95 -22.39
N SER A 194 -1.15 3.75 -21.42
CA SER A 194 -2.38 4.55 -21.52
C SER A 194 -2.03 6.05 -21.50
N PRO A 195 -2.59 6.89 -22.40
CA PRO A 195 -2.14 8.27 -22.62
C PRO A 195 -2.73 9.32 -21.66
N TYR A 196 -3.37 8.94 -20.54
CA TYR A 196 -4.09 9.87 -19.65
C TYR A 196 -3.22 10.72 -18.70
N PHE A 197 -1.91 10.83 -18.95
CA PHE A 197 -0.99 11.50 -18.02
C PHE A 197 -1.21 13.03 -17.91
N CYS A 198 -1.76 13.66 -18.94
CA CYS A 198 -1.76 15.11 -19.07
C CYS A 198 -2.85 15.84 -18.26
N ASN A 199 -4.00 15.22 -17.98
CA ASN A 199 -5.17 15.92 -17.42
C ASN A 199 -5.28 15.88 -15.88
N GLN A 200 -4.30 15.27 -15.19
CA GLN A 200 -4.39 15.03 -13.73
C GLN A 200 -3.25 15.67 -12.92
N ILE A 201 -2.39 16.48 -13.55
CA ILE A 201 -1.30 17.17 -12.86
C ILE A 201 -1.79 18.56 -12.45
N PRO A 202 -1.83 18.90 -11.14
CA PRO A 202 -2.14 20.26 -10.72
C PRO A 202 -1.11 21.23 -11.31
N THR A 203 -1.57 22.29 -11.97
CA THR A 203 -0.69 23.36 -12.43
C THR A 203 0.02 23.98 -11.22
N PRO A 204 1.37 24.06 -11.18
CA PRO A 204 2.05 24.79 -10.12
C PRO A 204 1.60 26.25 -10.14
N SER A 205 1.25 26.79 -8.98
CA SER A 205 1.08 28.25 -8.80
C SER A 205 2.41 28.91 -9.16
N ALA A 206 2.43 29.63 -10.28
CA ALA A 206 3.54 30.49 -10.64
C ALA A 206 3.66 31.59 -9.58
N ARG A 207 4.57 31.42 -8.62
CA ARG A 207 5.06 32.55 -7.84
C ARG A 207 5.92 33.40 -8.78
N THR A 208 5.29 34.40 -9.37
CA THR A 208 5.99 35.54 -9.95
C THR A 208 6.79 36.21 -8.84
N HIS A 209 8.09 35.92 -8.78
CA HIS A 209 9.04 36.85 -8.20
C HIS A 209 9.19 37.99 -9.22
N SER A 210 8.35 39.01 -9.10
CA SER A 210 8.61 40.30 -9.71
C SER A 210 9.80 40.92 -8.96
N LEU A 211 10.96 40.92 -9.59
CA LEU A 211 12.05 41.82 -9.26
C LEU A 211 11.70 43.18 -9.85
N PHE A 212 11.27 44.11 -9.00
CA PHE A 212 11.64 45.53 -8.98
C PHE A 212 11.43 46.06 -7.56
#